data_AF-F2F4S1-F1
#
_entry.id   AF-F2F4S1-F1
#
_cell.length_a   1.000
_cell.length_b   1.000
_cell.length_c   1.000
_cell.angle_alpha   90.00
_cell.angle_beta   90.00
_cell.angle_gamma   90.00
#
_symmetry.space_group_name_H-M   'P 1'
#
loop_
_entity.id
_entity.type
_entity.pdbx_description
1 polymer ?
#
loop_
_entity_poly.entity_id
_entity_poly.type
_entity_poly.pdbx_seq_one_letter_code
_entity_poly.pdbx_strand_id
1 'polypeptide(L)'
;MFYVIQFILGGTVMLLASWLSKSNLHFLSGIITLLPILTLLNMRLQMKNMTEDTFHIVQQNAIFGAVGMVLFTVLVFYLSGLWKPSYAILGALSVYIVFMVAGRPVLALLNA
;
A
#
# COMPACT_ATOMS: atom_id res chain seq x y z
N MET A 1 13.05 23.47 7.55
CA MET A 1 12.11 23.98 6.51
C MET A 1 11.43 22.86 5.72
N PHE A 2 12.14 21.80 5.31
CA PHE A 2 11.57 20.71 4.51
C PHE A 2 10.44 19.91 5.19
N TYR A 3 10.58 19.61 6.49
CA TYR A 3 9.54 18.94 7.29
C TYR A 3 8.25 19.77 7.42
N VAL A 4 8.36 21.10 7.51
CA VAL A 4 7.20 21.99 7.59
C VAL A 4 6.39 21.94 6.30
N ILE A 5 7.08 21.89 5.15
CA ILE A 5 6.44 21.76 3.83
C ILE A 5 5.72 20.40 3.69
N GLN A 6 6.31 19.31 4.20
CA GLN A 6 5.67 17.99 4.21
C GLN A 6 4.45 17.93 5.13
N PHE A 7 4.52 18.56 6.30
CA PHE A 7 3.40 18.65 7.23
C PHE A 7 2.24 19.43 6.61
N ILE A 8 2.55 20.56 5.96
CA ILE A 8 1.53 21.33 5.23
C ILE A 8 0.96 20.51 4.07
N LEU A 9 1.78 19.84 3.27
CA LEU A 9 1.30 18.99 2.17
C LEU A 9 0.42 17.83 2.66
N GLY A 10 0.86 17.08 3.67
CA GLY A 10 0.09 15.99 4.26
C GLY A 10 -1.21 16.47 4.89
N GLY A 11 -1.15 17.58 5.64
CA GLY A 11 -2.31 18.22 6.28
C GLY A 11 -3.31 18.76 5.26
N THR A 12 -2.84 19.43 4.21
CA THR A 12 -3.70 19.94 3.11
C THR A 12 -4.36 18.80 2.36
N VAL A 13 -3.66 17.68 2.10
CA VAL A 13 -4.30 16.52 1.46
C VAL A 13 -5.32 15.84 2.37
N MET A 14 -5.06 15.72 3.68
CA MET A 14 -6.06 15.25 4.65
C MET A 14 -7.29 16.16 4.72
N LEU A 15 -7.09 17.48 4.62
CA LEU A 15 -8.16 18.47 4.68
C LEU A 15 -9.00 18.49 3.39
N LEU A 16 -8.36 18.44 2.23
CA LEU A 16 -9.01 18.28 0.94
C LEU A 16 -9.76 16.96 0.84
N ALA A 17 -9.18 15.89 1.39
CA ALA A 17 -9.86 14.62 1.53
C ALA A 17 -11.13 14.79 2.40
N SER A 18 -11.01 15.27 3.63
CA SER A 18 -12.17 15.44 4.50
C SER A 18 -13.27 16.32 3.87
N TRP A 19 -12.90 17.36 3.13
CA TRP A 19 -13.84 18.28 2.50
C TRP A 19 -14.53 17.68 1.26
N LEU A 20 -13.79 16.99 0.38
CA LEU A 20 -14.40 16.30 -0.75
C LEU A 20 -15.29 15.13 -0.30
N SER A 21 -15.08 14.54 0.88
CA SER A 21 -15.86 13.37 1.38
C SER A 21 -17.38 13.53 1.42
N LYS A 22 -17.87 14.77 1.35
CA LYS A 22 -19.30 15.09 1.20
C LYS A 22 -19.86 14.81 -0.20
N SER A 23 -19.01 14.55 -1.19
CA SER A 23 -19.35 14.27 -2.60
C SER A 23 -19.01 12.81 -2.93
N ASN A 24 -20.00 11.91 -2.80
CA ASN A 24 -19.82 10.45 -2.70
C ASN A 24 -18.99 9.75 -3.80
N LEU A 25 -18.79 10.35 -4.99
CA LEU A 25 -18.05 9.70 -6.10
C LEU A 25 -16.80 10.49 -6.55
N HIS A 26 -16.86 11.81 -6.57
CA HIS A 26 -15.67 12.63 -6.89
C HIS A 26 -14.61 12.59 -5.78
N PHE A 27 -15.04 12.37 -4.54
CA PHE A 27 -14.15 12.18 -3.41
C PHE A 27 -13.25 10.96 -3.53
N LEU A 28 -13.88 9.80 -3.75
CA LEU A 28 -13.19 8.53 -3.79
C LEU A 28 -12.21 8.51 -4.98
N SER A 29 -12.64 9.05 -6.13
CA SER A 29 -11.77 9.23 -7.29
C SER A 29 -10.59 10.18 -7.01
N GLY A 30 -10.82 11.31 -6.32
CA GLY A 30 -9.77 12.28 -5.98
C GLY A 30 -8.76 11.75 -4.96
N ILE A 31 -9.22 11.03 -3.94
CA ILE A 31 -8.34 10.34 -2.98
C ILE A 31 -7.49 9.28 -3.67
N ILE A 32 -8.11 8.42 -4.50
CA ILE A 32 -7.40 7.34 -5.19
C ILE A 32 -6.33 7.90 -6.15
N THR A 33 -6.51 9.11 -6.69
CA THR A 33 -5.50 9.76 -7.54
C THR A 33 -4.43 10.51 -6.74
N LEU A 34 -4.77 11.13 -5.61
CA LEU A 34 -3.81 11.87 -4.76
C LEU A 34 -2.91 10.95 -3.93
N LEU A 35 -3.43 9.81 -3.45
CA LEU A 35 -2.67 8.85 -2.64
C LEU A 35 -1.38 8.36 -3.35
N PRO A 36 -1.44 7.90 -4.61
CA PRO A 36 -0.24 7.50 -5.35
C PRO A 36 0.78 8.64 -5.48
N ILE A 37 0.32 9.88 -5.72
CA ILE A 37 1.20 11.05 -5.83
C ILE A 37 1.92 11.31 -4.51
N LEU A 38 1.18 11.29 -3.39
CA LEU A 38 1.76 11.43 -2.06
C LEU A 38 2.73 10.29 -1.73
N THR A 39 2.40 9.06 -2.11
CA THR A 39 3.28 7.90 -1.94
C THR A 39 4.58 8.07 -2.71
N LEU A 40 4.53 8.49 -3.99
CA LEU A 40 5.72 8.76 -4.81
C LEU A 40 6.56 9.90 -4.22
N LEU A 41 5.92 10.97 -3.75
CA LEU A 41 6.61 12.06 -3.08
C LEU A 41 7.31 11.53 -1.83
N ASN A 42 6.63 10.80 -0.95
CA ASN A 42 7.23 10.25 0.27
C ASN A 42 8.39 9.29 -0.03
N MET A 43 8.23 8.38 -1.01
CA MET A 43 9.30 7.49 -1.47
C MET A 43 10.52 8.27 -1.94
N ARG A 44 10.34 9.37 -2.69
CA ARG A 44 11.45 10.22 -3.14
C ARG A 44 12.25 10.79 -1.96
N LEU A 45 11.59 11.12 -0.85
CA LEU A 45 12.25 11.70 0.33
C LEU A 45 13.00 10.65 1.13
N GLN A 46 12.44 9.44 1.20
CA GLN A 46 13.09 8.29 1.81
C GLN A 46 14.32 7.87 0.98
N MET A 47 14.19 7.78 -0.34
CA MET A 47 15.29 7.40 -1.25
C MET A 47 16.46 8.38 -1.20
N LYS A 48 16.21 9.69 -0.98
CA LYS A 48 17.28 10.70 -0.85
C LYS A 48 18.23 10.45 0.32
N ASN A 49 17.79 9.73 1.35
CA ASN A 49 18.56 9.46 2.56
C ASN A 49 18.91 7.97 2.71
N MET A 50 18.65 7.14 1.69
CA MET A 50 18.95 5.70 1.69
C MET A 50 20.26 5.41 0.96
N THR A 51 21.00 4.41 1.45
CA THR A 51 22.11 3.79 0.72
C THR A 51 21.59 2.84 -0.35
N GLU A 52 22.42 2.48 -1.33
CA GLU A 52 22.06 1.55 -2.41
C GLU A 52 21.62 0.18 -1.87
N ASP A 53 22.34 -0.37 -0.88
CA ASP A 53 21.97 -1.64 -0.22
C ASP A 53 20.58 -1.57 0.43
N THR A 54 20.30 -0.47 1.13
CA THR A 54 19.00 -0.27 1.78
C THR A 54 17.89 -0.13 0.73
N PHE A 55 18.19 0.55 -0.38
CA PHE A 55 17.25 0.70 -1.48
C PHE A 55 16.85 -0.63 -2.09
N HIS A 56 17.80 -1.54 -2.35
CA HIS A 56 17.50 -2.86 -2.91
C HIS A 56 16.63 -3.72 -1.98
N ILE A 57 16.92 -3.70 -0.68
CA ILE A 57 16.10 -4.42 0.33
C ILE A 57 14.68 -3.85 0.37
N VAL A 58 14.53 -2.52 0.39
CA VAL A 58 13.22 -1.86 0.38
C VAL A 58 12.47 -2.16 -0.92
N GLN A 59 13.16 -2.15 -2.07
CA GLN A 59 12.59 -2.44 -3.37
C GLN A 59 12.06 -3.89 -3.44
N GLN A 60 12.84 -4.87 -3.01
CA GLN A 60 12.41 -6.26 -2.97
C GLN A 60 11.20 -6.46 -2.06
N ASN A 61 11.21 -5.84 -0.87
CA ASN A 61 10.06 -5.87 0.04
C ASN A 61 8.82 -5.21 -0.56
N ALA A 62 8.99 -4.13 -1.31
CA ALA A 62 7.90 -3.46 -2.01
C ALA A 62 7.30 -4.34 -3.11
N ILE A 63 8.15 -5.00 -3.92
CA ILE A 63 7.70 -5.94 -4.96
C ILE A 63 6.96 -7.12 -4.32
N PHE A 64 7.51 -7.70 -3.25
CA PHE A 64 6.87 -8.80 -2.54
C PHE A 64 5.51 -8.42 -1.97
N GLY A 65 5.41 -7.24 -1.34
CA GLY A 65 4.14 -6.69 -0.88
C GLY A 65 3.13 -6.48 -2.01
N ALA A 66 3.58 -5.99 -3.18
CA ALA A 66 2.72 -5.82 -4.35
C ALA A 66 2.18 -7.16 -4.87
N VAL A 67 3.02 -8.20 -4.93
CA VAL A 67 2.58 -9.57 -5.28
C VAL A 67 1.55 -10.09 -4.28
N GLY A 68 1.76 -9.88 -2.99
CA GLY A 68 0.80 -10.26 -1.95
C GLY A 68 -0.55 -9.55 -2.13
N MET A 69 -0.55 -8.27 -2.49
CA MET A 69 -1.78 -7.52 -2.75
C MET A 69 -2.54 -8.04 -3.98
N VAL A 70 -1.84 -8.39 -5.05
CA VAL A 70 -2.46 -9.01 -6.24
C VAL A 70 -3.08 -10.36 -5.87
N LEU A 71 -2.35 -11.20 -5.13
CA LEU A 71 -2.84 -12.48 -4.62
C LEU A 71 -4.13 -12.29 -3.81
N PHE A 72 -4.14 -11.33 -2.88
CA PHE A 72 -5.32 -11.00 -2.08
C PHE A 72 -6.50 -10.61 -2.96
N THR A 73 -6.32 -9.69 -3.91
CA THR A 73 -7.40 -9.23 -4.81
C THR A 73 -7.97 -10.37 -5.64
N VAL A 74 -7.11 -11.23 -6.21
CA VAL A 74 -7.55 -12.40 -6.99
C VAL A 74 -8.34 -13.38 -6.12
N LEU A 75 -7.88 -13.65 -4.90
CA LEU A 75 -8.58 -14.53 -3.96
C LEU A 75 -9.93 -13.96 -3.53
N VAL A 76 -10.02 -12.66 -3.24
CA VAL A 76 -11.30 -12.01 -2.91
C VAL A 76 -12.27 -12.17 -4.07
N PHE A 77 -11.83 -11.91 -5.31
CA PHE A 77 -12.68 -12.03 -6.49
C PHE A 77 -13.17 -13.47 -6.70
N TYR A 78 -12.26 -14.44 -6.63
CA TYR A 78 -12.59 -15.86 -6.79
C TYR A 78 -13.53 -16.37 -5.69
N LEU A 79 -13.21 -16.10 -4.42
CA LEU A 79 -14.01 -16.57 -3.27
C LEU A 79 -15.37 -15.87 -3.19
N SER A 80 -15.49 -14.62 -3.65
CA SER A 80 -16.78 -13.92 -3.69
C SER A 80 -17.76 -14.53 -4.69
N GLY A 81 -17.28 -15.32 -5.67
CA GLY A 81 -18.13 -16.12 -6.55
C GLY A 81 -18.68 -17.40 -5.89
N LEU A 82 -18.06 -17.84 -4.80
CA LEU A 82 -18.41 -19.10 -4.12
C LEU A 82 -19.17 -18.85 -2.80
N TRP A 83 -18.80 -17.80 -2.06
CA TRP A 83 -19.30 -17.51 -0.72
C TRP A 83 -19.84 -16.08 -0.61
N LYS A 84 -20.49 -15.78 0.52
CA LYS A 84 -20.89 -14.40 0.82
C LYS A 84 -19.65 -13.49 0.89
N PRO A 85 -19.72 -12.22 0.43
CA PRO A 85 -18.56 -11.34 0.31
C PRO A 85 -17.74 -11.17 1.60
N SER A 86 -18.40 -11.14 2.76
CA SER A 86 -17.72 -11.01 4.05
C SER A 86 -16.79 -12.19 4.35
N TYR A 87 -17.25 -13.43 4.10
CA TYR A 87 -16.44 -14.62 4.32
C TYR A 87 -15.32 -14.76 3.27
N ALA A 88 -15.58 -14.33 2.03
CA ALA A 88 -14.56 -14.29 0.98
C ALA A 88 -13.40 -13.34 1.33
N ILE A 89 -13.71 -12.15 1.86
CA ILE A 89 -12.69 -11.18 2.31
C ILE A 89 -11.88 -11.75 3.48
N LEU A 90 -12.53 -12.34 4.48
CA LEU A 90 -11.82 -12.92 5.64
C LEU A 90 -10.92 -14.10 5.23
N GLY A 91 -11.38 -14.95 4.31
CA GLY A 91 -10.59 -16.05 3.77
C GLY A 91 -9.39 -15.60 2.94
N ALA A 92 -9.56 -14.59 2.08
CA ALA A 92 -8.44 -14.02 1.35
C ALA A 92 -7.44 -13.33 2.28
N LEU A 93 -7.93 -12.66 3.33
CA LEU A 93 -7.09 -11.95 4.31
C LEU A 93 -6.22 -12.92 5.10
N SER A 94 -6.76 -14.07 5.51
CA SER A 94 -5.99 -15.08 6.23
C SER A 94 -4.85 -15.64 5.37
N VAL A 95 -5.12 -15.94 4.09
CA VAL A 95 -4.09 -16.38 3.14
C VAL A 95 -3.03 -15.29 2.91
N TYR A 96 -3.45 -14.03 2.77
CA TYR A 96 -2.52 -12.90 2.64
C TYR A 96 -1.61 -12.75 3.87
N ILE A 97 -2.15 -12.88 5.09
CA ILE A 97 -1.35 -12.82 6.32
C ILE A 97 -0.32 -13.96 6.33
N VAL A 98 -0.74 -15.19 5.99
CA VAL A 98 0.18 -16.33 5.91
C VAL A 98 1.27 -16.08 4.88
N PHE A 99 0.92 -15.57 3.69
CA PHE A 99 1.88 -15.20 2.66
C PHE A 99 2.91 -14.17 3.18
N MET A 100 2.45 -13.13 3.86
CA MET A 100 3.33 -12.08 4.37
C MET A 100 4.24 -12.57 5.50
N VAL A 101 3.75 -13.43 6.39
CA VAL A 101 4.54 -13.97 7.51
C VAL A 101 5.52 -15.03 7.03
N ALA A 102 5.08 -15.95 6.16
CA ALA A 102 5.91 -17.05 5.66
C ALA A 102 6.91 -16.60 4.59
N GLY A 103 6.60 -15.57 3.81
CA GLY A 103 7.50 -15.08 2.76
C GLY A 103 8.65 -14.22 3.27
N ARG A 104 8.51 -13.56 4.43
CA ARG A 104 9.60 -12.79 5.06
C ARG A 104 10.89 -13.61 5.30
N PRO A 105 10.86 -14.80 5.92
CA PRO A 105 12.07 -15.61 6.10
C PRO A 105 12.62 -16.13 4.77
N VAL A 106 11.77 -16.42 3.78
CA VAL A 106 12.21 -16.86 2.44
C VAL A 106 12.96 -15.73 1.72
N LEU A 107 12.47 -14.49 1.81
CA LEU A 107 13.18 -13.31 1.29
C LEU A 107 14.52 -13.06 2.00
N ALA A 108 14.57 -13.27 3.31
CA ALA A 108 15.81 -13.14 4.07
C ALA A 108 16.87 -14.16 3.65
N LEU A 109 16.46 -15.39 3.27
CA LEU A 109 17.36 -16.43 2.77
C LEU A 109 17.87 -16.16 1.35
N LEU A 110 17.10 -15.48 0.51
CA LEU A 110 17.52 -15.11 -0.85
C LEU A 110 18.55 -13.96 -0.90
N ASN A 111 18.69 -13.23 0.21
CA ASN A 111 19.58 -12.08 0.36
C ASN A 111 20.82 -12.37 1.22
N ALA A 112 20.97 -13.61 1.71
CA ALA A 112 22.12 -14.09 2.49
C ALA A 112 23.15 -14.75 1.58
#